data_AF-A0A934EFI0-F1
#
_entry.id   AF-A0A934EFI0-F1
#
_cell.length_a   1.000
_cell.length_b   1.000
_cell.length_c   1.000
_cell.angle_alpha   90.00
_cell.angle_beta   90.00
_cell.angle_gamma   90.00
#
_symmetry.space_group_name_H-M   'P 1'
#
loop_
_entity.id
_entity.type
_entity.pdbx_description
1 polymer ?
#
loop_
_entity_poly.entity_id
_entity_poly.type
_entity_poly.pdbx_seq_one_letter_code
_entity_poly.pdbx_strand_id
1 'polypeptide(L)'
;MKKENTQHTVQDTFTENNIDNIRKAIAQGKNILICGVEGVGKITNTVQAVKDATNVYYLGNPLDYEGKMRPGSYEKYLKYIHSLKKDIKIIEDIEGFFTITQPIILIIDEVYGRNEAEYAQISRLLDMKNIQVIQITGCIKNMKRLIDKIDFILELHIEGAFSVEKDLAQAICRILGKEKPVNKLF
;
A
#
# COMPACT_ATOMS: atom_id res chain seq x y z
N MET A 1 40.03 -1.79 6.85
CA MET A 1 38.88 -2.51 7.44
C MET A 1 37.70 -2.36 6.51
N LYS A 2 37.33 -3.42 5.80
CA LYS A 2 36.10 -3.47 5.00
C LYS A 2 34.93 -3.63 5.97
N LYS A 3 33.94 -2.75 5.91
CA LYS A 3 32.68 -2.92 6.63
C LYS A 3 31.94 -4.07 5.98
N GLU A 4 31.81 -5.18 6.69
CA GLU A 4 30.91 -6.27 6.30
C GLU A 4 29.48 -5.74 6.40
N ASN A 5 28.83 -5.67 5.24
CA ASN A 5 27.42 -5.37 5.12
C ASN A 5 26.68 -6.68 5.45
N THR A 6 26.29 -6.86 6.70
CA THR A 6 25.43 -7.98 7.10
C THR A 6 24.03 -7.73 6.54
N GLN A 7 23.81 -8.14 5.28
CA GLN A 7 22.48 -8.36 4.77
C GLN A 7 21.88 -9.50 5.59
N HIS A 8 21.04 -9.17 6.56
CA HIS A 8 20.12 -10.13 7.16
C HIS A 8 19.06 -10.47 6.10
N THR A 9 19.37 -11.37 5.19
CA THR A 9 18.35 -12.13 4.45
C THR A 9 17.70 -13.08 5.44
N VAL A 10 16.69 -12.58 6.17
CA VAL A 10 15.67 -13.47 6.72
C VAL A 10 14.93 -14.02 5.51
N GLN A 11 15.34 -15.19 5.03
CA GLN A 11 14.52 -16.00 4.13
C GLN A 11 13.32 -16.50 4.95
N ASP A 12 12.38 -15.61 5.24
CA ASP A 12 11.06 -16.04 5.67
C ASP A 12 10.42 -16.70 4.45
N THR A 13 10.30 -18.02 4.49
CA THR A 13 9.58 -18.77 3.48
C THR A 13 8.13 -18.28 3.46
N PHE A 14 7.76 -17.58 2.39
CA PHE A 14 6.37 -17.28 2.10
C PHE A 14 5.62 -18.56 1.78
N THR A 15 4.39 -18.66 2.25
CA THR A 15 3.52 -19.83 2.06
C THR A 15 2.45 -19.51 1.01
N GLU A 16 1.58 -20.47 0.71
CA GLU A 16 0.38 -20.23 -0.10
C GLU A 16 -0.64 -19.32 0.63
N ASN A 17 -0.48 -19.10 1.94
CA ASN A 17 -1.38 -18.26 2.73
C ASN A 17 -0.97 -16.79 2.70
N ASN A 18 -1.57 -16.04 1.77
CA ASN A 18 -1.35 -14.60 1.62
C ASN A 18 -1.62 -13.78 2.90
N ILE A 19 -2.57 -14.20 3.74
CA ILE A 19 -2.85 -13.49 5.00
C ILE A 19 -1.64 -13.57 5.93
N ASP A 20 -1.06 -14.75 6.07
CA ASP A 20 0.12 -14.95 6.92
C ASP A 20 1.37 -14.29 6.34
N ASN A 21 1.53 -14.30 5.01
CA ASN A 21 2.61 -13.58 4.34
C ASN A 21 2.53 -12.07 4.58
N ILE A 22 1.32 -11.49 4.54
CA ILE A 22 1.12 -10.08 4.87
C ILE A 22 1.42 -9.81 6.35
N ARG A 23 1.03 -10.69 7.28
CA ARG A 23 1.39 -10.56 8.70
C ARG A 23 2.90 -10.55 8.92
N LYS A 24 3.64 -11.41 8.21
CA LYS A 24 5.11 -11.40 8.23
C LYS A 24 5.66 -10.06 7.73
N ALA A 25 5.16 -9.56 6.61
CA ALA A 25 5.56 -8.24 6.09
C ALA A 25 5.26 -7.11 7.10
N ILE A 26 4.11 -7.15 7.77
CA ILE A 26 3.73 -6.21 8.84
C ILE A 26 4.71 -6.23 10.02
N ALA A 27 5.24 -7.39 10.37
CA ALA A 27 6.24 -7.50 11.44
C ALA A 27 7.63 -6.97 11.03
N GLN A 28 7.93 -6.90 9.74
CA GLN A 28 9.27 -6.58 9.23
C GLN A 28 9.50 -5.10 8.90
N GLY A 29 8.46 -4.32 8.62
CA GLY A 29 8.60 -2.94 8.14
C GLY A 29 7.54 -1.99 8.66
N LYS A 30 7.86 -0.69 8.67
CA LYS A 30 6.89 0.36 9.02
C LYS A 30 6.04 0.71 7.80
N ASN A 31 6.66 0.86 6.64
CA ASN A 31 6.01 1.22 5.39
C ASN A 31 6.05 0.04 4.43
N ILE A 32 4.90 -0.54 4.15
CA ILE A 32 4.77 -1.80 3.42
C ILE A 32 4.00 -1.53 2.14
N LEU A 33 4.52 -2.03 1.02
CA LEU A 33 3.82 -2.05 -0.25
C LEU A 33 3.30 -3.46 -0.53
N ILE A 34 2.00 -3.58 -0.76
CA ILE A 34 1.34 -4.79 -1.21
C ILE A 34 0.94 -4.60 -2.67
N CYS A 35 1.52 -5.40 -3.55
CA CYS A 35 1.12 -5.50 -4.94
C CYS A 35 0.78 -6.95 -5.29
N GLY A 36 0.43 -7.23 -6.54
CA GLY A 36 0.12 -8.58 -6.96
C GLY A 36 -0.87 -8.66 -8.11
N VAL A 37 -1.02 -9.88 -8.63
CA VAL A 37 -1.85 -10.18 -9.80
C VAL A 37 -3.31 -9.79 -9.60
N GLU A 38 -4.02 -9.59 -10.71
CA GLU A 38 -5.47 -9.33 -10.67
C GLU A 38 -6.20 -10.50 -10.01
N GLY A 39 -7.25 -10.19 -9.23
CA GLY A 39 -8.07 -11.21 -8.56
C GLY A 39 -7.48 -11.83 -7.30
N VAL A 40 -6.21 -11.58 -6.93
CA VAL A 40 -5.58 -12.17 -5.73
C VAL A 40 -6.15 -11.69 -4.39
N GLY A 41 -7.09 -10.74 -4.39
CA GLY A 41 -7.74 -10.26 -3.17
C GLY A 41 -6.83 -9.42 -2.26
N LYS A 42 -5.95 -8.56 -2.83
CA LYS A 42 -4.98 -7.73 -2.08
C LYS A 42 -5.58 -7.05 -0.86
N ILE A 43 -6.66 -6.28 -1.04
CA ILE A 43 -7.33 -5.58 0.06
C ILE A 43 -7.97 -6.54 1.06
N THR A 44 -8.64 -7.58 0.57
CA THR A 44 -9.29 -8.59 1.42
C THR A 44 -8.29 -9.27 2.35
N ASN A 45 -7.17 -9.74 1.79
CA ASN A 45 -6.11 -10.39 2.54
C ASN A 45 -5.44 -9.41 3.50
N THR A 46 -5.24 -8.16 3.09
CA THR A 46 -4.65 -7.11 3.95
C THR A 46 -5.52 -6.82 5.16
N VAL A 47 -6.82 -6.60 4.97
CA VAL A 47 -7.77 -6.33 6.07
C VAL A 47 -7.87 -7.55 7.01
N GLN A 48 -7.86 -8.76 6.46
CA GLN A 48 -7.85 -9.99 7.26
C GLN A 48 -6.53 -10.18 8.04
N ALA A 49 -5.39 -9.77 7.48
CA ALA A 49 -4.10 -9.85 8.14
C ALA A 49 -4.04 -8.95 9.40
N VAL A 50 -4.73 -7.81 9.38
CA VAL A 50 -4.84 -6.86 10.50
C VAL A 50 -6.14 -7.01 11.30
N LYS A 51 -6.88 -8.11 11.15
CA LYS A 51 -8.22 -8.29 11.75
C LYS A 51 -8.21 -8.05 13.26
N ASP A 52 -7.19 -8.57 13.94
CA ASP A 52 -7.06 -8.52 15.41
C ASP A 52 -6.32 -7.26 15.90
N ALA A 53 -5.80 -6.43 14.99
CA ALA A 53 -5.16 -5.17 15.36
C ALA A 53 -6.20 -4.11 15.75
N THR A 54 -5.86 -3.29 16.74
CA THR A 54 -6.64 -2.12 17.13
C THR A 54 -6.16 -0.87 16.37
N ASN A 55 -6.96 0.20 16.35
CA ASN A 55 -6.62 1.46 15.69
C ASN A 55 -6.21 1.30 14.22
N VAL A 56 -6.96 0.48 13.48
CA VAL A 56 -6.77 0.34 12.04
C VAL A 56 -7.62 1.37 11.33
N TYR A 57 -6.98 2.11 10.43
CA TYR A 57 -7.61 3.11 9.60
C TYR A 57 -7.50 2.74 8.13
N TYR A 58 -8.45 3.24 7.35
CA TYR A 58 -8.53 3.01 5.92
C TYR A 58 -8.70 4.33 5.18
N LEU A 59 -7.84 4.54 4.19
CA LEU A 59 -7.93 5.60 3.21
C LEU A 59 -8.15 4.94 1.84
N GLY A 60 -9.39 5.00 1.36
CA GLY A 60 -9.72 4.50 0.03
C GLY A 60 -9.36 5.49 -1.08
N ASN A 61 -9.39 5.01 -2.33
CA ASN A 61 -9.29 5.84 -3.51
C ASN A 61 -10.64 5.82 -4.26
N PRO A 62 -11.37 6.95 -4.32
CA PRO A 62 -12.65 7.01 -5.03
C PRO A 62 -12.48 7.11 -6.55
N LEU A 63 -11.25 7.28 -7.03
CA LEU A 63 -10.92 7.45 -8.45
C LEU A 63 -10.59 6.12 -9.13
N ASP A 64 -10.88 6.04 -10.42
CA ASP A 64 -10.47 4.93 -11.28
C ASP A 64 -9.09 5.14 -11.92
N TYR A 65 -8.68 4.21 -12.79
CA TYR A 65 -7.42 4.29 -13.52
C TYR A 65 -7.39 5.38 -14.62
N GLU A 66 -8.48 6.11 -14.81
CA GLU A 66 -8.56 7.29 -15.67
C GLU A 66 -8.70 8.59 -14.84
N GLY A 67 -8.68 8.50 -13.50
CA GLY A 67 -8.90 9.63 -12.61
C GLY A 67 -10.36 10.07 -12.49
N LYS A 68 -11.30 9.25 -12.95
CA LYS A 68 -12.75 9.53 -12.85
C LYS A 68 -13.31 9.00 -11.55
N MET A 69 -14.22 9.76 -10.94
CA MET A 69 -14.97 9.32 -9.77
C MET A 69 -15.77 8.05 -10.08
N ARG A 70 -15.82 7.13 -9.11
CA ARG A 70 -16.66 5.91 -9.16
C ARG A 70 -17.88 6.02 -8.23
N PRO A 71 -18.88 6.89 -8.51
CA PRO A 71 -20.04 7.02 -7.64
C PRO A 71 -20.87 5.71 -7.63
N GLY A 72 -21.28 5.26 -6.44
CA GLY A 72 -22.14 4.08 -6.23
C GLY A 72 -21.41 2.74 -6.04
N SER A 73 -20.31 2.49 -6.74
CA SER A 73 -19.48 1.29 -6.49
C SER A 73 -18.55 1.48 -5.30
N TYR A 74 -18.09 2.71 -5.05
CA TYR A 74 -17.22 3.03 -3.93
C TYR A 74 -17.91 2.85 -2.56
N GLU A 75 -19.16 3.28 -2.38
CA GLU A 75 -19.87 3.09 -1.11
C GLU A 75 -20.11 1.59 -0.81
N LYS A 76 -20.47 0.79 -1.83
CA LYS A 76 -20.57 -0.66 -1.70
C LYS A 76 -19.23 -1.29 -1.33
N TYR A 77 -18.14 -0.77 -1.88
CA TYR A 77 -16.79 -1.19 -1.55
C TYR A 77 -16.43 -0.86 -0.09
N LEU A 78 -16.72 0.35 0.40
CA LEU A 78 -16.52 0.70 1.81
C LEU A 78 -17.33 -0.19 2.76
N LYS A 79 -18.59 -0.51 2.41
CA LYS A 79 -19.41 -1.48 3.17
C LYS A 79 -18.78 -2.87 3.20
N TYR A 80 -18.16 -3.30 2.11
CA TYR A 80 -17.40 -4.55 2.07
C TYR A 80 -16.17 -4.51 2.97
N ILE A 81 -15.39 -3.43 2.96
CA ILE A 81 -14.24 -3.28 3.89
C ILE A 81 -14.70 -3.34 5.35
N HIS A 82 -15.80 -2.66 5.67
CA HIS A 82 -16.38 -2.68 7.01
C HIS A 82 -16.94 -4.07 7.40
N SER A 83 -17.36 -4.90 6.44
CA SER A 83 -17.82 -6.26 6.74
C SER A 83 -16.65 -7.20 7.07
N LEU A 84 -15.46 -6.93 6.52
CA LEU A 84 -14.22 -7.66 6.84
C LEU A 84 -13.68 -7.30 8.23
N LYS A 85 -13.74 -6.03 8.62
CA LYS A 85 -13.34 -5.52 9.94
C LYS A 85 -14.30 -4.42 10.41
N LYS A 86 -15.14 -4.74 11.40
CA LYS A 86 -16.25 -3.86 11.85
C LYS A 86 -15.79 -2.59 12.58
N ASP A 87 -14.59 -2.58 13.12
CA ASP A 87 -14.02 -1.48 13.90
C ASP A 87 -12.98 -0.65 13.10
N ILE A 88 -12.87 -0.89 11.79
CA ILE A 88 -12.00 -0.10 10.93
C ILE A 88 -12.53 1.33 10.79
N LYS A 89 -11.65 2.32 10.95
CA LYS A 89 -12.01 3.74 10.81
C LYS A 89 -11.71 4.22 9.40
N ILE A 90 -12.74 4.57 8.66
CA ILE A 90 -12.58 5.11 7.30
C ILE A 90 -12.49 6.62 7.40
N ILE A 91 -11.41 7.20 6.88
CA ILE A 91 -11.25 8.65 6.75
C ILE A 91 -11.14 8.97 5.27
N GLU A 92 -12.00 9.86 4.80
CA GLU A 92 -12.03 10.28 3.39
C GLU A 92 -11.02 11.39 3.10
N ASP A 93 -10.78 12.27 4.08
CA ASP A 93 -9.83 13.38 3.98
C ASP A 93 -8.48 13.02 4.62
N ILE A 94 -7.42 13.02 3.79
CA ILE A 94 -6.06 12.70 4.22
C ILE A 94 -5.61 13.61 5.37
N GLU A 95 -6.10 14.84 5.44
CA GLU A 95 -5.69 15.79 6.49
C GLU A 95 -6.07 15.32 7.90
N GLY A 96 -7.16 14.55 8.02
CA GLY A 96 -7.61 13.98 9.30
C GLY A 96 -6.53 13.14 9.98
N PHE A 97 -5.67 12.47 9.22
CA PHE A 97 -4.60 11.64 9.75
C PHE A 97 -3.50 12.42 10.45
N PHE A 98 -3.24 13.68 10.07
CA PHE A 98 -2.17 14.48 10.68
C PHE A 98 -2.47 14.90 12.13
N THR A 99 -3.74 14.78 12.55
CA THR A 99 -4.17 15.08 13.93
C THR A 99 -4.06 13.88 14.87
N ILE A 100 -3.84 12.68 14.32
CA ILE A 100 -3.78 11.45 15.09
C ILE A 100 -2.40 11.34 15.75
N THR A 101 -2.38 11.23 17.07
CA THR A 101 -1.15 11.18 17.87
C THR A 101 -0.84 9.79 18.40
N GLN A 102 -1.86 8.96 18.61
CA GLN A 102 -1.69 7.57 19.00
C GLN A 102 -1.10 6.72 17.85
N PRO A 103 -0.46 5.58 18.16
CA PRO A 103 -0.04 4.61 17.15
C PRO A 103 -1.23 4.03 16.38
N ILE A 104 -1.12 4.00 15.04
CA ILE A 104 -2.14 3.43 14.14
C ILE A 104 -1.52 2.56 13.05
N ILE A 105 -2.33 1.66 12.49
CA ILE A 105 -2.09 1.05 11.19
C ILE A 105 -2.98 1.75 10.17
N LEU A 106 -2.39 2.32 9.12
CA LEU A 106 -3.09 2.97 8.03
C LEU A 106 -2.99 2.13 6.75
N ILE A 107 -4.12 1.64 6.27
CA ILE A 107 -4.23 1.02 4.95
C ILE A 107 -4.58 2.10 3.93
N ILE A 108 -3.74 2.25 2.89
CA ILE A 108 -3.98 3.16 1.76
C ILE A 108 -4.26 2.30 0.53
N ASP A 109 -5.50 2.33 0.04
CA ASP A 109 -5.87 1.63 -1.19
C ASP A 109 -5.67 2.52 -2.39
N GLU A 110 -4.72 2.13 -3.24
CA GLU A 110 -4.28 2.77 -4.46
C GLU A 110 -3.83 4.24 -4.38
N VAL A 111 -2.78 4.52 -5.15
CA VAL A 111 -2.27 5.89 -5.35
C VAL A 111 -2.37 6.36 -6.77
N TYR A 112 -2.60 5.46 -7.72
CA TYR A 112 -2.84 5.85 -9.09
C TYR A 112 -4.09 6.73 -9.20
N GLY A 113 -4.03 7.78 -10.04
CA GLY A 113 -5.13 8.72 -10.26
C GLY A 113 -5.23 9.86 -9.23
N ARG A 114 -4.53 9.75 -8.10
CA ARG A 114 -4.42 10.85 -7.12
C ARG A 114 -3.58 12.00 -7.66
N ASN A 115 -3.91 13.21 -7.23
CA ASN A 115 -3.16 14.40 -7.63
C ASN A 115 -1.85 14.57 -6.83
N GLU A 116 -0.95 15.45 -7.27
CA GLU A 116 0.36 15.65 -6.63
C GLU A 116 0.26 16.15 -5.18
N ALA A 117 -0.81 16.87 -4.81
CA ALA A 117 -1.01 17.30 -3.42
C ALA A 117 -1.32 16.12 -2.50
N GLU A 118 -2.20 15.20 -2.93
CA GLU A 118 -2.47 13.96 -2.21
C GLU A 118 -1.21 13.09 -2.11
N TYR A 119 -0.43 12.97 -3.19
CA TYR A 119 0.86 12.26 -3.16
C TYR A 119 1.82 12.86 -2.12
N ALA A 120 1.90 14.19 -2.04
CA ALA A 120 2.71 14.87 -1.04
C ALA A 120 2.21 14.60 0.39
N GLN A 121 0.89 14.57 0.61
CA GLN A 121 0.30 14.23 1.90
C GLN A 121 0.58 12.76 2.29
N ILE A 122 0.41 11.81 1.37
CA ILE A 122 0.76 10.39 1.59
C ILE A 122 2.25 10.26 1.92
N SER A 123 3.11 10.97 1.18
CA SER A 123 4.55 11.02 1.44
C SER A 123 4.86 11.48 2.87
N ARG A 124 4.12 12.47 3.39
CA ARG A 124 4.26 12.93 4.79
C ARG A 124 3.79 11.88 5.79
N LEU A 125 2.70 11.16 5.51
CA LEU A 125 2.20 10.08 6.38
C LEU A 125 3.22 8.95 6.53
N LEU A 126 3.92 8.58 5.44
CA LEU A 126 5.00 7.59 5.45
C LEU A 126 6.17 7.98 6.37
N ASP A 127 6.38 9.27 6.64
CA ASP A 127 7.44 9.76 7.55
C ASP A 127 7.00 9.79 9.03
N MET A 128 5.69 9.80 9.31
CA MET A 128 5.17 9.96 10.68
C MET A 128 5.48 8.74 11.54
N LYS A 129 6.10 8.94 12.71
CA LYS A 129 6.57 7.84 13.58
C LYS A 129 5.45 6.98 14.17
N ASN A 130 4.27 7.56 14.36
CA ASN A 130 3.11 6.89 14.95
C ASN A 130 2.19 6.22 13.93
N ILE A 131 2.53 6.22 12.64
CA ILE A 131 1.72 5.60 11.59
C ILE A 131 2.53 4.49 10.94
N GLN A 132 2.05 3.25 11.04
CA GLN A 132 2.50 2.15 10.19
C GLN A 132 1.63 2.14 8.93
N VAL A 133 2.23 2.27 7.75
CA VAL A 133 1.47 2.37 6.49
C VAL A 133 1.54 1.06 5.73
N ILE A 134 0.37 0.54 5.33
CA ILE A 134 0.23 -0.55 4.38
C ILE A 134 -0.41 0.03 3.11
N GLN A 135 0.41 0.24 2.09
CA GLN A 135 -0.03 0.77 0.81
C GLN A 135 -0.32 -0.38 -0.15
N ILE A 136 -1.52 -0.41 -0.72
CA ILE A 136 -1.92 -1.41 -1.71
C ILE A 136 -1.86 -0.76 -3.09
N THR A 137 -1.24 -1.44 -4.06
CA THR A 137 -1.29 -1.00 -5.45
C THR A 137 -1.46 -2.15 -6.44
N GLY A 138 -2.14 -1.88 -7.56
CA GLY A 138 -2.23 -2.76 -8.70
C GLY A 138 -0.93 -2.82 -9.50
N CYS A 139 -0.08 -1.79 -9.46
CA CYS A 139 1.19 -1.79 -10.20
C CYS A 139 2.26 -0.93 -9.53
N ILE A 140 3.41 -1.55 -9.21
CA ILE A 140 4.56 -0.89 -8.57
C ILE A 140 4.99 0.38 -9.32
N LYS A 141 4.92 0.41 -10.65
CA LYS A 141 5.35 1.57 -11.45
C LYS A 141 4.65 2.88 -11.08
N ASN A 142 3.46 2.79 -10.49
CA ASN A 142 2.64 3.94 -10.09
C ASN A 142 3.10 4.57 -8.77
N MET A 143 4.02 3.93 -8.05
CA MET A 143 4.50 4.43 -6.75
C MET A 143 5.34 5.70 -6.87
N LYS A 144 5.79 6.09 -8.07
CA LYS A 144 6.61 7.28 -8.32
C LYS A 144 7.77 7.36 -7.29
N ARG A 145 7.88 8.48 -6.55
CA ARG A 145 8.89 8.70 -5.50
C ARG A 145 8.51 8.10 -4.14
N LEU A 146 7.27 7.65 -3.95
CA LEU A 146 6.85 7.02 -2.69
C LEU A 146 7.60 5.70 -2.45
N ILE A 147 8.04 5.03 -3.52
CA ILE A 147 8.79 3.77 -3.42
C ILE A 147 10.07 3.90 -2.57
N ASP A 148 10.68 5.08 -2.54
CA ASP A 148 11.90 5.33 -1.77
C ASP A 148 11.66 5.24 -0.26
N LYS A 149 10.41 5.44 0.18
CA LYS A 149 9.99 5.40 1.58
C LYS A 149 9.42 4.05 2.02
N ILE A 150 9.30 3.10 1.10
CA ILE A 150 8.84 1.75 1.40
C ILE A 150 10.00 0.96 2.00
N ASP A 151 9.71 0.26 3.11
CA ASP A 151 10.65 -0.61 3.80
C ASP A 151 10.56 -2.04 3.26
N PHE A 152 9.33 -2.49 2.95
CA PHE A 152 9.07 -3.85 2.51
C PHE A 152 8.08 -3.89 1.35
N ILE A 153 8.35 -4.72 0.34
CA ILE A 153 7.48 -4.89 -0.82
C ILE A 153 7.11 -6.36 -0.92
N LEU A 154 5.82 -6.65 -0.88
CA LEU A 154 5.26 -7.99 -0.99
C LEU A 154 4.39 -8.06 -2.25
N GLU A 155 4.75 -8.98 -3.15
CA GLU A 155 3.96 -9.27 -4.34
C GLU A 155 3.15 -10.55 -4.14
N LEU A 156 1.83 -10.41 -4.18
CA LEU A 156 0.87 -11.49 -3.97
C LEU A 156 0.54 -12.20 -5.28
N HIS A 157 0.52 -13.51 -5.21
CA HIS A 157 0.12 -14.46 -6.25
C HIS A 157 -0.97 -15.39 -5.73
N ILE A 158 -1.63 -16.10 -6.66
CA ILE A 158 -2.66 -17.09 -6.31
C ILE A 158 -2.04 -18.22 -5.46
N GLU A 159 -0.79 -18.58 -5.74
CA GLU A 159 -0.06 -19.70 -5.11
C GLU A 159 0.87 -19.24 -3.97
N GLY A 160 0.76 -17.99 -3.52
CA GLY A 160 1.58 -17.47 -2.41
C GLY A 160 2.07 -16.06 -2.64
N ALA A 161 3.24 -15.71 -2.11
CA ALA A 161 3.81 -14.38 -2.25
C ALA A 161 5.33 -14.42 -2.32
N PHE A 162 5.94 -13.34 -2.81
CA PHE A 162 7.37 -13.13 -2.70
C PHE A 162 7.70 -11.68 -2.36
N SER A 163 8.87 -11.48 -1.76
CA SER A 163 9.39 -10.15 -1.54
C SER A 163 10.03 -9.61 -2.81
N VAL A 164 9.80 -8.33 -3.09
CA VAL A 164 10.47 -7.62 -4.18
C VAL A 164 11.60 -6.80 -3.60
N GLU A 165 12.80 -6.96 -4.15
CA GLU A 165 13.94 -6.15 -3.75
C GLU A 165 13.69 -4.66 -4.06
N LYS A 166 14.06 -3.80 -3.11
CA LYS A 166 13.83 -2.34 -3.23
C LYS A 166 14.47 -1.75 -4.48
N ASP A 167 15.69 -2.18 -4.80
CA ASP A 167 16.44 -1.69 -5.98
C ASP A 167 15.71 -2.04 -7.29
N LEU A 168 15.16 -3.26 -7.37
CA LEU A 168 14.35 -3.68 -8.51
C LEU A 168 13.07 -2.84 -8.63
N ALA A 169 12.35 -2.64 -7.53
CA ALA A 169 11.13 -1.84 -7.52
C ALA A 169 11.39 -0.37 -7.90
N GLN A 170 12.49 0.22 -7.43
CA GLN A 170 12.93 1.57 -7.83
C GLN A 170 13.27 1.63 -9.32
N ALA A 171 13.92 0.59 -9.87
CA ALA A 171 14.20 0.50 -11.30
C ALA A 171 12.90 0.44 -12.11
N ILE A 172 11.92 -0.37 -11.70
CA ILE A 172 10.59 -0.46 -12.32
C ILE A 172 9.91 0.92 -12.34
N CYS A 173 9.86 1.62 -11.20
CA CYS A 173 9.27 2.96 -11.12
C CYS A 173 9.96 3.95 -12.06
N ARG A 174 11.29 3.94 -12.12
CA ARG A 174 12.07 4.87 -12.95
C ARG A 174 11.91 4.63 -14.45
N ILE A 175 11.84 3.37 -14.86
CA ILE A 175 11.79 2.98 -16.28
C ILE A 175 10.35 3.05 -16.79
N LEU A 176 9.40 2.49 -16.04
CA LEU A 176 8.01 2.28 -16.48
C LEU A 176 7.01 3.30 -15.89
N GLY A 177 7.39 4.01 -14.83
CA GLY A 177 6.53 5.02 -14.17
C GLY A 177 6.59 6.41 -14.82
N LYS A 178 7.26 6.56 -15.97
CA LYS A 178 7.16 7.79 -16.77
C LYS A 178 5.75 7.88 -17.33
N GLU A 179 5.03 8.95 -16.96
CA GLU A 179 3.74 9.25 -17.57
C GLU A 179 3.94 9.38 -19.09
N LYS A 180 3.12 8.68 -19.87
CA LYS A 180 3.01 8.99 -21.29
C LYS A 180 2.64 10.47 -21.38
N PRO A 181 3.27 11.27 -22.26
CA PRO A 181 2.78 12.61 -22.51
C PRO A 181 1.29 12.49 -22.85
N VAL A 182 0.44 13.10 -22.03
CA VAL A 182 -0.96 13.31 -22.38
C VAL A 182 -0.88 14.11 -23.67
N ASN A 183 -1.17 13.46 -24.80
CA ASN A 183 -1.39 14.18 -26.04
C ASN A 183 -2.48 15.19 -25.70
N LYS A 184 -2.09 16.46 -25.56
CA LYS A 184 -3.02 17.58 -25.66
C LYS A 184 -3.56 17.49 -27.07
N LEU A 185 -4.65 16.73 -27.22
CA LEU A 185 -5.46 16.77 -28.42
C LEU A 185 -5.97 18.20 -28.51
N PHE A 186 -5.50 18.85 -29.57
CA PHE A 186 -6.02 20.10 -30.09
C PHE A 186 -7.53 19.98 -30.35
#